data_AF-A0A2V7FL16-F1
#
_entry.id   AF-A0A2V7FL16-F1
#
_cell.length_a   1.000
_cell.length_b   1.000
_cell.length_c   1.000
_cell.angle_alpha   90.00
_cell.angle_beta   90.00
_cell.angle_gamma   90.00
#
_symmetry.space_group_name_H-M   'P 1'
#
loop_
_entity.id
_entity.type
_entity.pdbx_description
1 polymer ?
#
loop_
_entity_poly.entity_id
_entity_poly.type
_entity_poly.pdbx_seq_one_letter_code
_entity_poly.pdbx_strand_id
1 'polypeptide(L)'
;MPSVHEVTIEPLTEEAFAPFGQIIAAKDRPPDFRTESGTQGWAIDFRSGKPLIMLLKTPYRGLSFTKLECHFNLTQTFLPVGGSPAVVAVAPPSPTADRKTLPAPDRIRAFLLDGTKGYA
;
A
#
# COMPACT_ATOMS: atom_id res chain seq x y z
N MET A 1 -25.00 13.47 -13.15
CA MET A 1 -23.60 13.93 -13.31
C MET A 1 -22.74 13.15 -12.33
N PRO A 2 -21.54 12.68 -12.69
CA PRO A 2 -20.65 12.06 -11.72
C PRO A 2 -20.28 13.07 -10.64
N SER A 3 -20.36 12.68 -9.37
CA SER A 3 -19.89 13.48 -8.24
C SER A 3 -18.38 13.32 -8.09
N VAL A 4 -17.67 14.44 -7.94
CA VAL A 4 -16.24 14.44 -7.65
C VAL A 4 -16.06 14.50 -6.14
N HIS A 5 -15.17 13.66 -5.60
CA HIS A 5 -14.72 13.70 -4.22
C HIS A 5 -13.22 13.99 -4.20
N GLU A 6 -12.82 15.06 -3.55
CA GLU A 6 -11.41 15.42 -3.42
C GLU A 6 -10.78 14.65 -2.26
N VAL A 7 -9.58 14.11 -2.48
CA VAL A 7 -8.82 13.38 -1.47
C VAL A 7 -7.48 14.08 -1.29
N THR A 8 -7.18 14.49 -0.07
CA THR A 8 -5.88 15.05 0.28
C THR A 8 -4.82 13.95 0.27
N ILE A 9 -3.66 14.24 -0.34
CA ILE A 9 -2.51 13.35 -0.30
C ILE A 9 -1.78 13.56 1.03
N GLU A 10 -1.63 12.49 1.79
CA GLU A 10 -1.04 12.48 3.13
C GLU A 10 0.37 11.89 3.11
N PRO A 11 1.24 12.23 4.09
CA PRO A 11 2.50 11.54 4.29
C PRO A 11 2.29 10.06 4.59
N LEU A 12 3.10 9.18 3.99
CA LEU A 12 3.09 7.76 4.30
C LEU A 12 3.85 7.50 5.62
N THR A 13 3.11 7.32 6.72
CA THR A 13 3.65 6.90 8.03
C THR A 13 3.01 5.59 8.47
N GLU A 14 3.68 4.87 9.39
CA GLU A 14 3.18 3.60 9.91
C GLU A 14 1.82 3.76 10.58
N GLU A 15 1.67 4.79 11.39
CA GLU A 15 0.46 5.08 12.15
C GLU A 15 -0.70 5.42 11.21
N ALA A 16 -0.42 6.23 10.19
CA ALA A 16 -1.42 6.64 9.23
C ALA A 16 -1.83 5.50 8.29
N PHE A 17 -0.92 4.58 7.96
CA PHE A 17 -1.13 3.49 7.02
C PHE A 17 -1.62 2.18 7.67
N ALA A 18 -1.42 1.99 8.98
CA ALA A 18 -1.79 0.78 9.71
C ALA A 18 -3.22 0.23 9.47
N PRO A 19 -4.27 1.06 9.26
CA PRO A 19 -5.61 0.55 8.95
C PRO A 19 -5.74 -0.11 7.57
N PHE A 20 -4.78 0.10 6.68
CA PHE A 20 -4.82 -0.31 5.27
C PHE A 20 -3.80 -1.41 4.94
N GLY A 21 -2.69 -1.44 5.68
CA GLY A 21 -1.60 -2.36 5.39
C GLY A 21 -0.35 -2.08 6.21
N GLN A 22 0.80 -2.49 5.68
CA GLN A 22 2.11 -2.36 6.31
C GLN A 22 3.08 -1.63 5.37
N ILE A 23 3.93 -0.76 5.93
CA ILE A 23 5.04 -0.19 5.15
C ILE A 23 6.18 -1.20 5.10
N ILE A 24 6.93 -1.23 4.01
CA ILE A 24 8.17 -2.02 3.88
C ILE A 24 9.34 -1.04 3.92
N ALA A 25 9.97 -0.97 5.08
CA ALA A 25 11.12 -0.11 5.37
C ALA A 25 11.82 -0.61 6.64
N ALA A 26 13.04 -0.13 6.91
CA ALA A 26 13.61 -0.22 8.25
C ALA A 26 12.68 0.50 9.25
N LYS A 27 12.55 -0.06 10.46
CA LYS A 27 11.59 0.41 11.46
C LYS A 27 12.30 0.97 12.69
N ASP A 28 11.60 1.82 13.43
CA ASP A 28 12.02 2.26 14.76
C ASP A 28 11.70 1.22 15.84
N ARG A 29 12.16 -0.01 15.59
CA ARG A 29 12.13 -1.16 16.50
C ARG A 29 13.28 -2.11 16.17
N PRO A 30 13.68 -3.01 17.09
CA PRO A 30 14.66 -4.04 16.77
C PRO A 30 14.26 -4.84 15.51
N PRO A 31 15.23 -5.24 14.68
CA PRO A 31 14.97 -6.08 13.51
C PRO A 31 14.54 -7.49 13.93
N ASP A 32 13.72 -8.15 13.11
CA ASP A 32 13.29 -9.54 13.33
C ASP A 32 14.41 -10.55 13.06
N PHE A 33 15.36 -10.15 12.21
CA PHE A 33 16.52 -10.95 11.84
C PHE A 33 17.77 -10.09 11.86
N ARG A 34 18.86 -10.64 12.40
CA ARG A 34 20.19 -10.03 12.35
C ARG A 34 21.27 -11.10 12.18
N THR A 35 22.20 -10.88 11.26
CA THR A 35 23.41 -11.71 11.13
C THR A 35 24.57 -11.15 11.97
N GLU A 36 25.57 -11.99 12.25
CA GLU A 36 26.83 -11.55 12.86
C GLU A 36 27.56 -10.49 12.00
N SER A 37 27.43 -10.57 10.67
CA SER A 37 27.96 -9.58 9.73
C SER A 37 27.19 -8.25 9.68
N GLY A 38 26.10 -8.13 10.45
CA GLY A 38 25.35 -6.87 10.59
C GLY A 38 24.18 -6.68 9.62
N THR A 39 23.84 -7.66 8.77
CA THR A 39 22.63 -7.60 7.95
C THR A 39 21.40 -7.63 8.85
N GLN A 40 20.43 -6.76 8.60
CA GLN A 40 19.19 -6.63 9.38
C GLN A 40 17.96 -6.80 8.49
N GLY A 41 16.90 -7.39 9.04
CA GLY A 41 15.62 -7.56 8.35
C GLY A 41 14.44 -7.23 9.24
N TRP A 42 13.43 -6.59 8.65
CA TRP A 42 12.11 -6.36 9.24
C TRP A 42 11.07 -7.05 8.37
N ALA A 43 10.38 -8.02 8.95
CA ALA A 43 9.35 -8.80 8.29
C ALA A 43 8.01 -8.05 8.30
N ILE A 44 7.16 -8.42 7.33
CA ILE A 44 5.74 -8.05 7.27
C ILE A 44 4.89 -9.32 7.26
N ASP A 45 3.65 -9.24 7.74
CA ASP A 45 2.66 -10.32 7.50
C ASP A 45 2.29 -10.32 6.02
N PHE A 46 2.74 -11.32 5.28
CA PHE A 46 2.48 -11.48 3.86
C PHE A 46 1.80 -12.82 3.60
N ARG A 47 0.59 -12.78 3.04
CA ARG A 47 -0.20 -13.97 2.74
C ARG A 47 -0.31 -14.18 1.24
N SER A 48 0.12 -15.33 0.77
CA SER A 48 0.03 -15.69 -0.65
C SER A 48 -0.11 -17.20 -0.79
N GLY A 49 -0.81 -17.63 -1.84
CA GLY A 49 -0.71 -18.99 -2.35
C GLY A 49 0.64 -19.16 -3.07
N LYS A 50 0.62 -19.17 -4.40
CA LYS A 50 1.85 -19.10 -5.21
C LYS A 50 2.23 -17.63 -5.45
N PRO A 51 3.37 -17.14 -4.93
CA PRO A 51 3.78 -15.76 -5.15
C PRO A 51 4.12 -15.51 -6.62
N LEU A 52 3.80 -14.32 -7.10
CA LEU A 52 4.18 -13.82 -8.41
C LEU A 52 5.03 -12.56 -8.22
N ILE A 53 6.17 -12.49 -8.91
CA ILE A 53 7.05 -11.32 -8.92
C ILE A 53 6.95 -10.68 -10.30
N MET A 54 6.59 -9.40 -10.35
CA MET A 54 6.42 -8.65 -11.59
C MET A 54 7.18 -7.34 -11.54
N LEU A 55 7.73 -6.94 -12.68
CA LEU A 55 8.16 -5.56 -12.92
C LEU A 55 7.00 -4.81 -13.57
N LEU A 56 6.49 -3.77 -12.91
CA LEU A 56 5.47 -2.90 -13.46
C LEU A 56 6.10 -1.63 -14.02
N LYS A 57 5.85 -1.33 -15.30
CA LYS A 57 6.16 -0.05 -15.92
C LYS A 57 4.87 0.72 -16.15
N THR A 58 4.47 1.51 -15.14
CA THR A 58 3.21 2.26 -15.17
C THR A 58 3.44 3.67 -15.71
N PRO A 59 2.81 4.07 -16.82
CA PRO A 59 2.87 5.45 -17.29
C PRO A 59 2.10 6.37 -16.34
N TYR A 60 2.47 7.65 -16.28
CA TYR A 60 1.68 8.65 -15.55
C TYR A 60 0.30 8.84 -16.19
N ARG A 61 -0.76 8.80 -15.37
CA ARG A 61 -2.17 8.89 -15.83
C ARG A 61 -2.96 10.02 -15.16
N GLY A 62 -2.30 10.90 -14.42
CA GLY A 62 -2.97 11.92 -13.60
C GLY A 62 -3.38 11.39 -12.22
N LEU A 63 -4.10 12.23 -11.46
CA LEU A 63 -4.50 11.97 -10.07
C LEU A 63 -6.02 11.78 -9.90
N SER A 64 -6.70 11.41 -10.99
CA SER A 64 -8.15 11.16 -10.99
C SER A 64 -8.43 9.72 -11.38
N PHE A 65 -9.28 9.05 -10.60
CA PHE A 65 -9.64 7.66 -10.80
C PHE A 65 -11.10 7.42 -10.43
N THR A 66 -11.68 6.33 -10.94
CA THR A 66 -13.08 5.95 -10.69
C THR A 66 -13.23 4.50 -10.21
N LYS A 67 -12.10 3.80 -10.01
CA LYS A 67 -12.06 2.39 -9.64
C LYS A 67 -11.02 2.15 -8.56
N LEU A 68 -11.33 1.26 -7.63
CA LEU A 68 -10.41 0.65 -6.68
C LEU A 68 -10.49 -0.87 -6.86
N GLU A 69 -9.38 -1.55 -6.63
CA GLU A 69 -9.30 -3.01 -6.61
C GLU A 69 -9.07 -3.52 -5.18
N CYS A 70 -9.41 -4.79 -4.95
CA CYS A 70 -9.20 -5.45 -3.66
C CYS A 70 -8.91 -6.94 -3.88
N HIS A 71 -7.94 -7.46 -3.14
CA HIS A 71 -7.59 -8.88 -3.13
C HIS A 71 -8.04 -9.52 -1.81
N PHE A 72 -9.00 -10.42 -1.85
CA PHE A 72 -9.59 -11.02 -0.65
C PHE A 72 -8.73 -12.12 0.00
N ASN A 73 -7.84 -12.75 -0.77
CA ASN A 73 -7.17 -13.98 -0.37
C ASN A 73 -5.64 -13.87 -0.35
N LEU A 74 -5.09 -12.69 -0.65
CA LEU A 74 -3.65 -12.46 -0.69
C LEU A 74 -3.31 -11.02 -0.34
N THR A 75 -2.07 -10.83 0.07
CA THR A 75 -1.42 -9.54 0.20
C THR A 75 -0.78 -9.17 -1.13
N GLN A 76 -0.97 -7.94 -1.59
CA GLN A 76 -0.28 -7.40 -2.77
C GLN A 76 0.73 -6.35 -2.31
N THR A 77 1.96 -6.48 -2.76
CA THR A 77 3.06 -5.61 -2.34
C THR A 77 3.62 -4.83 -3.52
N PHE A 78 3.91 -3.56 -3.30
CA PHE A 78 4.64 -2.72 -4.25
C PHE A 78 5.91 -2.17 -3.63
N LEU A 79 7.01 -2.33 -4.37
CA LEU A 79 8.32 -1.78 -4.03
C LEU A 79 8.77 -0.86 -5.19
N PRO A 80 9.08 0.41 -4.93
CA PRO A 80 9.58 1.30 -5.96
C PRO A 80 10.97 0.84 -6.44
N VAL A 81 11.09 0.61 -7.74
CA VAL A 81 12.38 0.32 -8.39
C VAL A 81 12.84 1.61 -9.07
N GLY A 82 13.87 2.25 -8.54
CA GLY A 82 14.45 3.49 -9.09
C GLY A 82 13.97 4.80 -8.45
N GLY A 83 13.20 4.75 -7.35
CA GLY A 83 12.95 5.92 -6.51
C GLY A 83 11.93 6.94 -7.03
N SER A 84 11.20 6.64 -8.11
CA SER A 84 10.17 7.55 -8.61
C SER A 84 9.03 7.73 -7.61
N PRO A 85 8.61 8.97 -7.30
CA PRO A 85 7.48 9.20 -6.43
C PRO A 85 6.16 8.79 -7.11
N ALA A 86 5.20 8.38 -6.29
CA ALA A 86 3.86 8.00 -6.73
C ALA A 86 2.84 8.31 -5.63
N VAL A 87 1.55 8.14 -5.93
CA VAL A 87 0.47 8.25 -4.95
C VAL A 87 -0.30 6.94 -4.95
N VAL A 88 -0.55 6.40 -3.77
CA VAL A 88 -1.46 5.25 -3.59
C VAL A 88 -2.75 5.73 -2.94
N ALA A 89 -3.89 5.36 -3.51
CA ALA A 89 -5.19 5.56 -2.90
C ALA A 89 -5.69 4.21 -2.33
N VAL A 90 -6.12 4.23 -1.08
CA VAL A 90 -6.58 3.05 -0.34
C VAL A 90 -7.88 3.35 0.38
N ALA A 91 -8.63 2.30 0.67
CA ALA A 91 -9.82 2.35 1.53
C ALA A 91 -9.69 1.24 2.58
N PRO A 92 -10.30 1.39 3.76
CA PRO A 92 -10.24 0.36 4.78
C PRO A 92 -10.94 -0.91 4.28
N PRO A 93 -10.57 -2.10 4.81
CA PRO A 93 -11.25 -3.35 4.49
C PRO A 93 -12.76 -3.24 4.71
N SER A 94 -13.55 -3.94 3.89
CA SER A 94 -14.99 -4.01 4.09
C SER A 94 -15.31 -4.54 5.50
N PRO A 95 -16.24 -3.91 6.25
CA PRO A 95 -16.68 -4.44 7.54
C PRO A 95 -17.51 -5.73 7.39
N THR A 96 -17.90 -6.08 6.16
CA THR A 96 -18.70 -7.27 5.86
C THR A 96 -17.91 -8.23 4.96
N ALA A 97 -18.29 -9.51 5.01
CA ALA A 97 -17.77 -10.53 4.08
C ALA A 97 -18.34 -10.40 2.65
N ASP A 98 -19.29 -9.47 2.41
CA ASP A 98 -19.86 -9.27 1.08
C ASP A 98 -18.87 -8.51 0.19
N ARG A 99 -18.37 -9.22 -0.83
CA ARG A 99 -17.43 -8.71 -1.83
C ARG A 99 -17.99 -7.60 -2.71
N LYS A 100 -19.31 -7.36 -2.69
CA LYS A 100 -19.97 -6.27 -3.40
C LYS A 100 -20.04 -4.98 -2.59
N THR A 101 -19.68 -5.02 -1.31
CA THR A 101 -19.62 -3.82 -0.48
C THR A 101 -18.50 -2.91 -0.99
N LEU A 102 -18.89 -1.76 -1.53
CA LEU A 102 -17.94 -0.74 -2.00
C LEU A 102 -17.59 0.22 -0.86
N PRO A 103 -16.33 0.67 -0.75
CA PRO A 103 -15.99 1.73 0.18
C PRO A 103 -16.70 3.02 -0.22
N ALA A 104 -17.20 3.77 0.76
CA ALA A 104 -17.71 5.11 0.52
C ALA A 104 -16.55 6.04 0.13
N PRO A 105 -16.75 7.02 -0.80
CA PRO A 105 -15.67 7.88 -1.27
C PRO A 105 -14.93 8.65 -0.16
N ASP A 106 -15.62 9.03 0.91
CA ASP A 106 -15.08 9.72 2.09
C ASP A 106 -14.21 8.84 3.00
N ARG A 107 -14.18 7.53 2.73
CA ARG A 107 -13.28 6.57 3.40
C ARG A 107 -11.99 6.33 2.64
N ILE A 108 -11.86 6.91 1.44
CA ILE A 108 -10.65 6.80 0.62
C ILE A 108 -9.60 7.76 1.18
N ARG A 109 -8.39 7.26 1.38
CA ARG A 109 -7.21 8.04 1.75
C ARG A 109 -6.15 7.89 0.67
N ALA A 110 -5.34 8.93 0.48
CA ALA A 110 -4.25 8.91 -0.48
C ALA A 110 -2.93 9.19 0.24
N PHE A 111 -1.88 8.46 -0.12
CA PHE A 111 -0.56 8.58 0.49
C PHE A 111 0.51 8.84 -0.56
N LEU A 112 1.41 9.79 -0.26
CA LEU A 112 2.60 10.04 -1.07
C LEU A 112 3.63 8.93 -0.83
N LEU A 113 3.99 8.22 -1.89
CA LEU A 113 5.13 7.34 -1.93
C LEU A 113 6.34 8.16 -2.38
N ASP A 114 7.32 8.36 -1.50
CA ASP A 114 8.54 9.12 -1.78
C ASP A 114 9.59 8.35 -2.60
N GLY A 115 9.27 7.11 -3.01
CA GLY A 115 10.15 6.24 -3.76
C GLY A 115 11.18 5.46 -2.91
N THR A 116 11.20 5.66 -1.58
CA THR A 116 12.19 5.02 -0.69
C THR A 116 11.65 3.82 0.08
N LYS A 117 10.32 3.63 0.10
CA LYS A 117 9.64 2.60 0.88
C LYS A 117 8.64 1.84 0.03
N GLY A 118 8.47 0.55 0.32
CA GLY A 118 7.36 -0.23 -0.22
C GLY A 118 6.15 -0.20 0.70
N TYR A 119 5.07 -0.82 0.25
CA TYR A 119 3.88 -1.09 1.07
C TYR A 119 3.25 -2.42 0.66
N ALA A 120 2.49 -3.00 1.57
CA ALA A 120 1.79 -4.27 1.43
C ALA A 120 0.41 -4.19 2.08
#